data_AF-A0A538GIW2-F1
#
_entry.id   AF-A0A538GIW2-F1
#
_cell.length_a   1.000
_cell.length_b   1.000
_cell.length_c   1.000
_cell.angle_alpha   90.00
_cell.angle_beta   90.00
_cell.angle_gamma   90.00
#
_symmetry.space_group_name_H-M   'P 1'
#
loop_
_entity.id
_entity.type
_entity.pdbx_description
1 polymer ?
#
loop_
_entity_poly.entity_id
_entity_poly.type
_entity_poly.pdbx_seq_one_letter_code
_entity_poly.pdbx_strand_id
1 'polypeptide(L)'
;ADEVTYGMHVMLRFELEQDMVDGRVELRDLPQRWNEKMWDYLGVEVPDDGHGVLQDVHWSGGSIGYFSTYLIGTVASVQIWEAATRDLPDLEEQVGRGEFAPLREWLGEHVHALGRKFSPQETLRRATGSTIAAQPYLDYLRKAYAA
;
A
#
# COMPACT_ATOMS: atom_id res chain seq x y z
N ALA A 1 5.37 0.94 11.94
CA ALA A 1 4.03 0.67 11.38
C ALA A 1 3.93 -0.81 11.09
N ASP A 2 2.84 -1.44 11.51
CA ASP A 2 2.43 -2.81 11.20
C ASP A 2 1.45 -2.83 10.02
N GLU A 3 0.97 -4.01 9.58
CA GLU A 3 0.09 -4.12 8.41
C GLU A 3 -1.24 -3.36 8.54
N VAL A 4 -1.73 -3.13 9.76
CA VAL A 4 -2.99 -2.42 10.01
C VAL A 4 -2.75 -0.90 10.00
N THR A 5 -1.66 -0.46 10.62
CA THR A 5 -1.37 0.98 10.78
C THR A 5 -0.62 1.60 9.59
N TYR A 6 0.04 0.79 8.77
CA TYR A 6 0.85 1.26 7.63
C TYR A 6 0.08 2.14 6.64
N GLY A 7 -1.16 1.77 6.29
CA GLY A 7 -1.98 2.55 5.36
C GLY A 7 -2.24 3.98 5.84
N MET A 8 -2.37 4.19 7.15
CA MET A 8 -2.61 5.51 7.74
C MET A 8 -1.40 6.44 7.59
N HIS A 9 -0.18 5.91 7.73
CA HIS A 9 1.04 6.69 7.49
C HIS A 9 1.13 7.18 6.03
N VAL A 10 0.70 6.34 5.08
CA VAL A 10 0.64 6.69 3.65
C VAL A 10 -0.44 7.74 3.39
N MET A 11 -1.65 7.56 3.95
CA MET A 11 -2.77 8.49 3.80
C MET A 11 -2.41 9.89 4.28
N LEU A 12 -1.78 10.00 5.46
CA LEU A 12 -1.32 11.28 6.00
C LEU A 12 -0.40 12.03 5.02
N ARG A 13 0.57 11.33 4.43
CA ARG A 13 1.52 11.93 3.49
C ARG A 13 0.83 12.34 2.20
N PHE A 14 -0.04 11.49 1.67
CA PHE A 14 -0.80 11.79 0.45
C PHE A 14 -1.69 13.02 0.63
N GLU A 15 -2.39 13.15 1.76
CA GLU A 15 -3.23 14.32 2.04
C GLU A 15 -2.40 15.59 2.22
N LEU A 16 -1.24 15.52 2.90
CA LEU A 16 -0.32 16.65 2.99
C LEU A 16 0.24 17.04 1.62
N GLU A 17 0.54 16.07 0.74
CA GLU A 17 0.94 16.35 -0.63
C GLU A 17 -0.16 17.09 -1.40
N GLN A 18 -1.42 16.68 -1.26
CA GLN A 18 -2.55 17.40 -1.87
C GLN A 18 -2.68 18.82 -1.31
N ASP A 19 -2.60 18.99 0.01
CA ASP A 19 -2.68 20.31 0.63
C ASP A 19 -1.52 21.22 0.21
N MET A 20 -0.29 20.69 0.07
CA MET A 20 0.87 21.44 -0.44
C MET A 20 0.67 21.87 -1.89
N VAL A 21 0.24 20.96 -2.76
CA VAL A 21 0.04 21.23 -4.20
C VAL A 21 -1.09 22.23 -4.43
N ASP A 22 -2.16 22.15 -3.65
CA ASP A 22 -3.31 23.04 -3.74
C ASP A 22 -3.11 24.38 -3.00
N GLY A 23 -1.97 24.58 -2.31
CA GLY A 23 -1.69 25.79 -1.53
C GLY A 23 -2.58 25.94 -0.28
N ARG A 24 -3.09 24.84 0.27
CA ARG A 24 -3.90 24.79 1.50
C ARG A 24 -3.08 24.75 2.79
N VAL A 25 -1.76 24.55 2.67
CA VAL A 25 -0.79 24.61 3.75
C VAL A 25 0.48 25.32 3.29
N GLU A 26 1.00 26.22 4.12
CA GLU A 26 2.32 26.80 3.91
C GLU A 26 3.41 25.83 4.39
N LEU A 27 4.56 25.78 3.71
CA LEU A 27 5.63 24.83 4.04
C LEU A 27 6.13 24.93 5.49
N ARG A 28 6.13 26.14 6.06
CA ARG A 28 6.53 26.38 7.45
C ARG A 28 5.57 25.75 8.48
N ASP A 29 4.33 25.49 8.09
CA ASP A 29 3.28 24.94 8.95
C ASP A 29 3.19 23.40 8.83
N LEU A 30 3.93 22.79 7.91
CA LEU A 30 3.97 21.34 7.71
C LEU A 30 4.31 20.54 8.98
N PRO A 31 5.30 20.92 9.81
CA PRO A 31 5.59 20.18 11.04
C PRO A 31 4.37 20.06 11.96
N GLN A 32 3.62 21.15 12.12
CA GLN A 32 2.41 21.16 12.93
C GLN A 32 1.32 20.28 12.31
N ARG A 33 1.03 20.44 11.00
CA ARG A 33 0.01 19.64 10.31
C ARG A 33 0.32 18.15 10.30
N TRP A 34 1.60 17.80 10.22
CA TRP A 34 2.06 16.42 10.35
C TRP A 34 1.69 15.85 11.71
N ASN A 35 2.03 16.57 12.78
CA ASN A 35 1.80 16.12 14.16
C ASN A 35 0.30 15.98 14.45
N GLU A 36 -0.52 16.91 13.97
CA GLU A 36 -1.99 16.84 14.06
C GLU A 36 -2.52 15.57 13.39
N LYS A 37 -2.13 15.28 12.15
CA LYS A 37 -2.57 14.06 11.44
C LYS A 37 -2.04 12.77 12.07
N MET A 38 -0.81 12.78 12.61
CA MET A 38 -0.26 11.63 13.33
C MET A 38 -1.10 11.31 14.58
N TRP A 39 -1.53 12.34 15.30
CA TRP A 39 -2.45 12.16 16.42
C TRP A 39 -3.82 11.69 15.96
N ASP A 40 -4.41 12.32 14.94
CA ASP A 40 -5.77 12.00 14.47
C ASP A 40 -5.90 10.58 13.91
N TYR A 41 -4.88 10.09 13.19
CA TYR A 41 -4.91 8.75 12.60
C TYR A 41 -4.38 7.66 13.52
N LEU A 42 -3.33 7.95 14.29
CA LEU A 42 -2.58 6.90 15.00
C LEU A 42 -2.56 7.11 16.52
N GLY A 43 -2.98 8.27 17.03
CA GLY A 43 -2.91 8.61 18.46
C GLY A 43 -1.46 8.73 18.96
N VAL A 44 -0.51 9.08 18.10
CA VAL A 44 0.93 9.12 18.42
C VAL A 44 1.41 10.56 18.53
N GLU A 45 2.00 10.91 19.68
CA GLU A 45 2.74 12.15 19.87
C GLU A 45 4.10 12.07 19.17
N VAL A 46 4.41 13.09 18.36
CA VAL A 46 5.67 13.18 17.63
C VAL A 46 6.68 13.99 18.48
N PRO A 47 7.84 13.42 18.85
CA PRO A 47 8.75 14.05 19.80
C PRO A 47 9.56 15.21 19.19
N ASP A 48 9.87 15.16 17.90
CA ASP A 48 10.61 16.18 17.16
C ASP A 48 10.42 16.00 15.65
N ASP A 49 10.85 17.00 14.86
CA ASP A 49 10.69 16.98 13.40
C ASP A 49 11.45 15.85 12.72
N GLY A 50 12.54 15.35 13.32
CA GLY A 50 13.32 14.21 12.82
C GLY A 50 12.55 12.89 12.89
N HIS A 51 11.71 12.73 13.91
CA HIS A 51 10.74 11.63 14.03
C HIS A 51 9.37 11.98 13.41
N GLY A 52 9.20 13.23 12.97
CA GLY A 52 8.00 13.78 12.36
C GLY A 52 8.14 13.96 10.87
N VAL A 53 7.89 15.18 10.41
CA VAL A 53 7.83 15.56 8.99
C VAL A 53 9.13 15.29 8.21
N LEU A 54 10.28 15.17 8.88
CA LEU A 54 11.59 14.91 8.26
C LEU A 54 12.00 13.43 8.27
N GLN A 55 11.14 12.53 8.76
CA GLN A 55 11.49 11.10 8.89
C GLN A 55 11.78 10.40 7.55
N ASP A 56 11.24 10.93 6.44
CA ASP A 56 11.36 10.36 5.11
C ASP A 56 12.09 11.30 4.14
N VAL A 57 12.89 10.71 3.26
CA VAL A 57 13.71 11.45 2.28
C VAL A 57 12.91 11.90 1.04
N HIS A 58 11.74 11.32 0.77
CA HIS A 58 11.02 11.43 -0.50
C HIS A 58 10.78 12.88 -0.94
N TRP A 59 10.28 13.73 -0.05
CA TRP A 59 10.01 15.13 -0.37
C TRP A 59 11.28 15.94 -0.64
N SER A 60 12.36 15.66 0.09
CA SER A 60 13.68 16.27 -0.18
C SER A 60 14.25 15.87 -1.55
N GLY A 61 13.91 14.67 -2.01
CA GLY A 61 14.24 14.15 -3.35
C GLY A 61 13.25 14.55 -4.45
N GLY A 62 12.24 15.38 -4.15
CA GLY A 62 11.23 15.81 -5.11
C GLY A 62 10.18 14.77 -5.48
N SER A 63 10.08 13.67 -4.73
CA SER A 63 9.13 12.56 -4.99
C SER A 63 7.74 12.87 -4.44
N ILE A 64 7.07 13.88 -5.00
CA ILE A 64 5.68 14.24 -4.67
C ILE A 64 4.70 13.36 -5.47
N GLY A 65 3.66 12.84 -4.82
CA GLY A 65 2.71 11.90 -5.41
C GLY A 65 3.21 10.44 -5.43
N TYR A 66 4.30 10.16 -4.71
CA TYR A 66 4.92 8.84 -4.67
C TYR A 66 4.29 7.94 -3.60
N PHE A 67 3.98 8.47 -2.41
CA PHE A 67 3.60 7.65 -1.26
C PHE A 67 2.36 6.78 -1.50
N SER A 68 1.38 7.27 -2.27
CA SER A 68 0.17 6.49 -2.59
C SER A 68 0.49 5.14 -3.25
N THR A 69 1.63 5.02 -3.95
CA THR A 69 2.04 3.78 -4.60
C THR A 69 2.27 2.63 -3.62
N TYR A 70 2.71 2.90 -2.39
CA TYR A 70 2.90 1.88 -1.37
C TYR A 70 1.56 1.21 -1.00
N LEU A 71 0.54 2.02 -0.70
CA LEU A 71 -0.77 1.50 -0.31
C LEU A 71 -1.50 0.86 -1.51
N ILE A 72 -1.32 1.38 -2.72
CA ILE A 72 -1.79 0.73 -3.95
C ILE A 72 -1.21 -0.69 -4.07
N GLY A 73 0.09 -0.85 -3.82
CA GLY A 73 0.76 -2.16 -3.82
C GLY A 73 0.21 -3.12 -2.77
N THR A 74 0.04 -2.65 -1.53
CA THR A 74 -0.54 -3.43 -0.42
C THR A 74 -1.97 -3.89 -0.71
N VAL A 75 -2.81 -3.03 -1.28
CA VAL A 75 -4.18 -3.41 -1.63
C VAL A 75 -4.19 -4.40 -2.81
N ALA A 76 -3.39 -4.14 -3.85
CA ALA A 76 -3.32 -5.00 -5.01
C ALA A 76 -2.76 -6.39 -4.70
N SER A 77 -1.85 -6.53 -3.72
CA SER A 77 -1.27 -7.82 -3.36
C SER A 77 -2.32 -8.80 -2.85
N VAL A 78 -3.34 -8.35 -2.12
CA VAL A 78 -4.44 -9.22 -1.66
C VAL A 78 -5.29 -9.69 -2.82
N GLN A 79 -5.66 -8.82 -3.76
CA GLN A 79 -6.41 -9.22 -4.96
C GLN A 79 -5.62 -10.23 -5.82
N ILE A 80 -4.30 -10.05 -5.93
CA ILE A 80 -3.41 -10.98 -6.63
C ILE A 80 -3.36 -12.33 -5.90
N TRP A 81 -3.25 -12.31 -4.56
CA TRP A 81 -3.24 -13.51 -3.74
C TRP A 81 -4.55 -14.30 -3.83
N GLU A 82 -5.70 -13.63 -3.77
CA GLU A 82 -7.02 -14.26 -3.92
C GLU A 82 -7.18 -14.91 -5.29
N ALA A 83 -6.70 -14.24 -6.35
CA ALA A 83 -6.72 -14.80 -7.69
C ALA A 83 -5.82 -16.05 -7.81
N ALA A 84 -4.60 -15.97 -7.29
CA ALA A 84 -3.68 -17.11 -7.26
C ALA A 84 -4.26 -18.30 -6.47
N THR A 85 -4.87 -18.05 -5.30
CA THR A 85 -5.47 -19.10 -4.46
C THR A 85 -6.69 -19.75 -5.12
N ARG A 86 -7.47 -18.99 -5.90
CA ARG A 86 -8.58 -19.53 -6.69
C ARG A 86 -8.11 -20.46 -7.80
N ASP A 87 -7.01 -20.12 -8.46
CA ASP A 87 -6.46 -20.88 -9.58
C ASP A 87 -5.54 -22.03 -9.11
N LEU A 88 -5.00 -21.94 -7.89
CA LEU A 88 -4.16 -22.92 -7.21
C LEU A 88 -4.79 -23.30 -5.86
N PRO A 89 -5.77 -24.24 -5.83
CA PRO A 89 -6.56 -24.53 -4.62
C PRO A 89 -5.78 -25.00 -3.38
N ASP A 90 -4.57 -25.54 -3.56
CA ASP A 90 -3.67 -26.04 -2.50
C ASP A 90 -2.48 -25.09 -2.21
N LEU A 91 -2.54 -23.85 -2.70
CA LEU A 91 -1.46 -22.87 -2.60
C LEU A 91 -0.96 -22.63 -1.16
N GLU A 92 -1.86 -22.47 -0.20
CA GLU A 92 -1.47 -22.25 1.21
C GLU A 92 -0.73 -23.47 1.78
N GLU A 93 -1.14 -24.69 1.42
CA GLU A 93 -0.48 -25.92 1.87
C GLU A 93 0.91 -26.08 1.23
N GLN A 94 1.02 -25.79 -0.06
CA GLN A 94 2.30 -25.76 -0.79
C GLN A 94 3.28 -24.78 -0.13
N VAL A 95 2.84 -23.55 0.16
CA VAL A 95 3.63 -22.55 0.87
C VAL A 95 4.06 -23.06 2.25
N GLY A 96 3.17 -23.73 2.99
CA GLY A 96 3.48 -24.35 4.28
C GLY A 96 4.57 -25.44 4.20
N ARG A 97 4.70 -26.12 3.04
CA ARG A 97 5.76 -27.09 2.75
C ARG A 97 7.03 -26.47 2.12
N GLY A 98 7.04 -25.16 1.90
CA GLY A 98 8.15 -24.46 1.23
C GLY A 98 8.16 -24.60 -0.29
N GLU A 99 7.04 -25.01 -0.89
CA GLU A 99 6.87 -25.21 -2.34
C GLU A 99 6.34 -23.93 -3.00
N PHE A 100 7.25 -23.04 -3.42
CA PHE A 100 6.89 -21.74 -4.01
C PHE A 100 6.85 -21.73 -5.55
N ALA A 101 7.25 -22.83 -6.20
CA ALA A 101 7.34 -22.88 -7.65
C ALA A 101 6.00 -22.59 -8.35
N PRO A 102 4.85 -23.18 -7.91
CA PRO A 102 3.57 -22.92 -8.55
C PRO A 102 3.13 -21.45 -8.44
N LEU A 103 3.30 -20.82 -7.27
CA LEU A 103 3.01 -19.39 -7.09
C LEU A 103 3.88 -18.52 -8.00
N ARG A 104 5.19 -18.80 -8.05
CA ARG A 104 6.13 -18.06 -8.90
C ARG A 104 5.76 -18.16 -10.37
N GLU A 105 5.37 -19.35 -10.82
CA GLU A 105 4.96 -19.61 -12.20
C GLU A 105 3.65 -18.90 -12.55
N TRP A 106 2.66 -18.97 -11.66
CA TRP A 106 1.41 -18.24 -11.81
C TRP A 106 1.64 -16.72 -11.90
N LEU A 107 2.44 -16.14 -11.00
CA LEU A 107 2.82 -14.72 -11.06
C LEU A 107 3.61 -14.38 -12.33
N GLY A 108 4.47 -15.30 -12.76
CA GLY A 108 5.24 -15.21 -13.99
C GLY A 108 4.34 -15.00 -15.21
N GLU A 109 3.31 -15.82 -15.34
CA GLU A 109 2.36 -15.78 -16.44
C GLU A 109 1.37 -14.61 -16.35
N HIS A 110 0.76 -14.41 -15.17
CA HIS A 110 -0.38 -13.50 -15.02
C HIS A 110 0.02 -12.05 -14.75
N VAL A 111 1.23 -11.80 -14.25
CA VAL A 111 1.69 -10.46 -13.85
C VAL A 111 3.02 -10.11 -14.53
N HIS A 112 4.08 -10.88 -14.30
CA HIS A 112 5.43 -10.48 -14.67
C HIS A 112 5.64 -10.43 -16.19
N ALA A 113 5.15 -11.43 -16.93
CA ALA A 113 5.29 -11.50 -18.40
C ALA A 113 4.58 -10.35 -19.13
N LEU A 114 3.62 -9.68 -18.48
CA LEU A 114 2.92 -8.54 -19.06
C LEU A 114 3.79 -7.27 -19.08
N GLY A 115 4.77 -7.15 -18.18
CA GLY A 115 5.68 -6.01 -18.09
C GLY A 115 4.92 -4.67 -18.13
N ARG A 116 5.30 -3.79 -19.06
CA ARG A 116 4.65 -2.49 -19.30
C ARG A 116 3.69 -2.49 -20.48
N LYS A 117 3.26 -3.67 -20.96
CA LYS A 117 2.34 -3.81 -22.11
C LYS A 117 0.96 -3.22 -21.82
N PHE A 118 0.55 -3.25 -20.56
CA PHE A 118 -0.74 -2.79 -20.08
C PHE A 118 -0.56 -1.76 -18.95
N SER A 119 -1.58 -0.91 -18.74
CA SER A 119 -1.60 -0.01 -17.59
C SER A 119 -1.72 -0.81 -16.29
N PRO A 120 -1.33 -0.28 -15.13
CA PRO A 120 -1.43 -1.00 -13.86
C PRO A 120 -2.84 -1.55 -13.58
N GLN A 121 -3.89 -0.77 -13.84
CA GLN A 121 -5.28 -1.24 -13.65
C GLN A 121 -5.67 -2.34 -14.65
N GLU A 122 -5.18 -2.27 -15.89
CA GLU A 122 -5.43 -3.30 -16.90
C GLU A 122 -4.68 -4.60 -16.56
N THR A 123 -3.42 -4.50 -16.13
CA THR A 123 -2.62 -5.63 -15.63
C THR A 123 -3.33 -6.31 -14.47
N LEU A 124 -3.77 -5.55 -13.46
CA LEU A 124 -4.48 -6.09 -12.31
C LEU A 124 -5.81 -6.74 -12.73
N ARG A 125 -6.57 -6.12 -13.64
CA ARG A 125 -7.82 -6.69 -14.15
C ARG A 125 -7.60 -8.00 -14.90
N ARG A 126 -6.53 -8.12 -15.68
CA ARG A 126 -6.19 -9.37 -16.38
C ARG A 126 -5.77 -10.46 -15.42
N ALA A 127 -5.00 -10.14 -14.39
CA ALA A 127 -4.52 -11.10 -13.40
C ALA A 127 -5.63 -11.55 -12.44
N THR A 128 -6.56 -10.65 -12.06
CA THR A 128 -7.49 -10.90 -10.94
C THR A 128 -8.96 -10.95 -11.33
N GLY A 129 -9.30 -10.44 -12.52
CA GLY A 129 -10.68 -10.25 -12.98
C GLY A 129 -11.31 -8.90 -12.59
N SER A 130 -10.63 -8.07 -11.81
CA SER A 130 -11.17 -6.80 -11.31
C SER A 130 -10.11 -5.68 -11.27
N THR A 131 -10.55 -4.42 -11.26
CA THR A 131 -9.65 -3.28 -10.99
C THR A 131 -9.36 -3.18 -9.49
N ILE A 132 -8.49 -2.24 -9.11
CA ILE A 132 -8.13 -2.06 -7.70
C ILE A 132 -9.36 -1.81 -6.83
N ALA A 133 -9.45 -2.51 -5.71
CA ALA A 133 -10.55 -2.42 -4.75
C ALA A 133 -10.00 -2.61 -3.33
N ALA A 134 -10.41 -1.74 -2.41
CA ALA A 134 -9.96 -1.81 -1.02
C ALA A 134 -10.58 -2.98 -0.22
N GLN A 135 -11.77 -3.45 -0.65
CA GLN A 135 -12.57 -4.40 0.12
C GLN A 135 -11.84 -5.73 0.41
N PRO A 136 -11.19 -6.39 -0.57
CA PRO A 136 -10.38 -7.59 -0.30
C PRO A 136 -9.31 -7.40 0.78
N TYR A 137 -8.59 -6.27 0.74
CA TYR A 137 -7.57 -5.96 1.74
C TYR A 137 -8.18 -5.75 3.14
N LEU A 138 -9.32 -5.07 3.23
CA LEU A 138 -10.04 -4.90 4.50
C LEU A 138 -10.54 -6.23 5.06
N ASP A 139 -11.03 -7.13 4.21
CA ASP A 139 -11.49 -8.46 4.63
C ASP A 139 -10.34 -9.36 5.07
N TYR A 140 -9.19 -9.27 4.38
CA TYR A 140 -7.94 -9.90 4.82
C TYR A 140 -7.55 -9.42 6.23
N LEU A 141 -7.47 -8.10 6.46
CA LEU A 141 -7.11 -7.57 7.78
C LEU A 141 -8.09 -8.01 8.87
N ARG A 142 -9.39 -7.97 8.60
CA ARG A 142 -10.40 -8.46 9.56
C ARG A 142 -10.19 -9.93 9.86
N LYS A 143 -9.96 -10.77 8.85
CA LYS A 143 -9.73 -12.21 9.06
C LYS A 143 -8.45 -12.48 9.85
N ALA A 144 -7.36 -11.78 9.53
CA ALA A 144 -6.06 -11.99 10.16
C ALA A 144 -5.99 -11.51 11.61
N TYR A 145 -6.72 -10.43 11.95
CA TYR A 145 -6.63 -9.75 13.25
C TYR A 145 -7.92 -9.84 14.11
N ALA A 146 -8.94 -10.60 13.69
CA ALA A 146 -10.14 -10.86 14.51
C ALA A 146 -9.97 -12.00 15.54
N ALA A 147 -8.80 -12.64 15.58
CA ALA A 147 -8.48 -13.72 16.52
C ALA A 147 -7.97 -13.19 17.87
#